data_AF-A0A371LT83-F1
#
_entry.id   AF-A0A371LT83-F1
#
_cell.length_a   1.000
_cell.length_b   1.000
_cell.length_c   1.000
_cell.angle_alpha   90.00
_cell.angle_beta   90.00
_cell.angle_gamma   90.00
#
_symmetry.space_group_name_H-M   'P 1'
#
loop_
_entity.id
_entity.type
_entity.pdbx_description
1 polymer ?
#
loop_
_entity_poly.entity_id
_entity_poly.type
_entity_poly.pdbx_seq_one_letter_code
_entity_poly.pdbx_strand_id
1 'polypeptide(L)'
;MGGLFEDVEDEIYREKRVLKEEYQPDKILERDAEVEEYKHALTDALFGRSPDNIFLFGKAGVGKTAVTNFVLSELQHEALRRDT
;
A
#
# COMPACT_ATOMS: atom_id res chain seq x y z
N MET A 1 16.33 41.86 -15.25
CA MET A 1 16.66 41.14 -14.01
C MET A 1 15.97 39.80 -14.10
N GLY A 2 16.72 38.75 -14.47
CA GLY A 2 16.17 37.39 -14.47
C GLY A 2 15.93 36.94 -13.03
N GLY A 3 14.81 36.28 -12.79
CA GLY A 3 14.44 35.71 -11.50
C GLY A 3 15.43 34.65 -11.05
N LEU A 4 15.58 34.51 -9.73
CA LEU A 4 16.55 33.65 -9.03
C LEU A 4 16.53 32.15 -9.44
N PHE A 5 15.53 31.71 -10.19
CA PHE A 5 15.29 30.29 -10.52
C PHE A 5 14.92 30.06 -11.99
N GLU A 6 15.26 30.99 -12.88
CA GLU A 6 14.92 30.87 -14.31
C GLU A 6 15.59 29.67 -15.00
N ASP A 7 16.68 29.13 -14.43
CA ASP A 7 17.50 28.07 -15.05
C ASP A 7 17.20 26.67 -14.47
N VAL A 8 16.15 26.51 -13.67
CA VAL A 8 15.85 25.26 -12.98
C VAL A 8 14.85 24.44 -13.80
N GLU A 9 15.35 23.49 -14.59
CA GLU A 9 14.54 22.50 -15.30
C GLU A 9 14.58 21.14 -14.56
N ASP A 10 13.41 20.55 -14.30
CA ASP A 10 13.24 19.23 -13.68
C ASP A 10 12.99 18.17 -14.77
N GLU A 11 14.01 17.82 -15.56
CA GLU A 11 13.84 16.99 -16.77
C GLU A 11 13.99 15.48 -16.55
N ILE A 12 14.54 15.04 -15.41
CA ILE A 12 14.88 13.62 -15.19
C ILE A 12 13.67 12.82 -14.70
N TYR A 13 12.78 13.43 -13.92
CA TYR A 13 11.67 12.74 -13.29
C TYR A 13 10.34 13.16 -13.91
N ARG A 14 9.61 12.21 -14.49
CA ARG A 14 8.19 12.45 -14.82
C ARG A 14 7.37 12.71 -13.56
N GLU A 15 7.67 12.02 -12.47
CA GLU A 15 6.92 12.13 -11.22
C GLU A 15 7.75 11.69 -10.01
N LYS A 16 8.45 12.64 -9.36
CA LYS A 16 9.37 12.34 -8.25
C LYS A 16 8.69 11.79 -6.99
N ARG A 17 7.39 12.07 -6.79
CA ARG A 17 6.65 11.66 -5.58
C ARG A 17 6.56 10.14 -5.42
N VAL A 18 6.58 9.36 -6.51
CA VAL A 18 6.45 7.89 -6.45
C VAL A 18 7.66 7.20 -5.82
N LEU A 19 8.77 7.92 -5.69
CA LEU A 19 10.00 7.42 -5.07
C LEU A 19 10.10 7.76 -3.58
N LYS A 20 9.13 8.51 -3.04
CA LYS A 20 9.10 8.85 -1.61
C LYS A 20 8.62 7.66 -0.79
N GLU A 21 9.08 7.58 0.44
CA GLU A 21 8.69 6.51 1.38
C GLU A 21 7.18 6.53 1.68
N GLU A 22 6.54 7.70 1.63
CA GLU A 22 5.10 7.82 1.86
C GLU A 22 4.24 7.39 0.66
N TYR A 23 4.86 7.11 -0.49
CA TYR A 23 4.13 6.68 -1.67
C TYR A 23 3.64 5.25 -1.50
N GLN A 24 2.32 5.11 -1.48
CA GLN A 24 1.64 3.83 -1.49
C GLN A 24 1.28 3.49 -2.95
N PRO A 25 1.79 2.40 -3.53
CA PRO A 25 1.45 2.02 -4.89
C PRO A 25 0.04 1.43 -4.97
N ASP A 26 -0.65 1.67 -6.09
CA ASP A 26 -1.98 1.12 -6.36
C ASP A 26 -1.96 -0.41 -6.58
N LYS A 27 -0.78 -0.96 -6.90
CA LYS A 27 -0.57 -2.39 -7.09
C LYS A 27 0.71 -2.81 -6.39
N ILE A 28 0.62 -3.90 -5.63
CA ILE A 28 1.78 -4.60 -5.09
C ILE A 28 2.22 -5.64 -6.12
N LEU A 29 3.51 -5.66 -6.45
CA LEU A 29 4.11 -6.63 -7.36
C LEU A 29 4.82 -7.73 -6.56
N GLU A 30 4.82 -8.96 -7.11
CA GLU A 30 5.54 -10.13 -6.57
C GLU A 30 5.17 -10.51 -5.12
N ARG A 31 3.96 -10.18 -4.66
CA ARG A 31 3.46 -10.51 -3.31
C ARG A 31 2.08 -11.16 -3.33
N ASP A 32 1.74 -11.81 -4.44
CA ASP A 32 0.41 -12.41 -4.60
C ASP A 32 0.15 -13.48 -3.54
N ALA A 33 1.16 -14.30 -3.21
CA ALA A 33 1.03 -15.35 -2.19
C ALA A 33 0.76 -14.76 -0.79
N GLU A 34 1.52 -13.74 -0.40
CA GLU A 34 1.31 -13.06 0.88
C GLU A 34 -0.08 -12.41 0.92
N VAL A 35 -0.49 -11.73 -0.15
CA VAL A 35 -1.82 -11.11 -0.25
C VAL A 35 -2.94 -12.15 -0.08
N GLU A 36 -2.81 -13.34 -0.68
CA GLU A 36 -3.78 -14.42 -0.48
C GLU A 36 -3.80 -14.93 0.98
N GLU A 37 -2.66 -15.05 1.65
CA GLU A 37 -2.63 -15.40 3.08
C GLU A 37 -3.36 -14.38 3.96
N TYR A 38 -3.17 -13.08 3.70
CA TYR A 38 -3.94 -12.04 4.38
C TYR A 38 -5.44 -12.18 4.13
N LYS A 39 -5.84 -12.45 2.88
CA LYS A 39 -7.27 -12.62 2.54
C LYS A 39 -7.87 -13.75 3.36
N HIS A 40 -7.19 -14.90 3.42
CA HIS A 40 -7.66 -16.03 4.22
C HIS A 40 -7.81 -15.65 5.70
N ALA A 41 -6.81 -15.02 6.30
CA ALA A 41 -6.82 -14.63 7.71
C ALA A 41 -7.87 -13.57 8.05
N LEU A 42 -8.13 -12.61 7.14
CA LEU A 42 -8.96 -11.43 7.42
C LEU A 42 -10.40 -11.53 6.91
N THR A 43 -10.75 -12.53 6.09
CA THR A 43 -12.09 -12.67 5.49
C THR A 43 -13.20 -12.66 6.53
N ASP A 44 -12.98 -13.25 7.70
CA ASP A 44 -13.97 -13.30 8.78
C ASP A 44 -14.33 -11.91 9.34
N ALA A 45 -13.40 -10.95 9.29
CA ALA A 45 -13.66 -9.58 9.72
C ALA A 45 -14.78 -8.92 8.90
N LEU A 46 -14.93 -9.29 7.62
CA LEU A 46 -15.98 -8.76 6.74
C LEU A 46 -17.38 -9.24 7.12
N PHE A 47 -17.50 -10.23 8.00
CA PHE A 47 -18.78 -10.79 8.46
C PHE A 47 -19.03 -10.50 9.94
N GLY A 48 -18.28 -9.57 10.54
CA GLY A 48 -18.37 -9.23 11.97
C GLY A 48 -17.85 -10.35 12.89
N ARG A 49 -17.08 -11.31 12.36
CA ARG A 49 -16.42 -12.35 13.14
C ARG A 49 -14.98 -11.95 13.44
N SER A 50 -14.41 -12.52 14.50
CA SER A 50 -13.00 -12.30 14.83
C SER A 50 -12.11 -12.95 13.76
N PRO A 51 -11.23 -12.19 13.07
CA PRO A 51 -10.27 -12.75 12.13
C PRO A 51 -9.09 -13.42 12.84
N ASP A 52 -8.26 -14.10 12.06
CA ASP A 52 -6.99 -14.65 12.54
C ASP A 52 -5.96 -13.56 12.82
N ASN A 53 -5.13 -13.79 13.85
CA ASN A 53 -4.01 -12.90 14.16
C ASN A 53 -2.85 -13.13 13.17
N ILE A 54 -2.31 -12.04 12.62
CA ILE A 54 -1.19 -12.09 11.68
C ILE A 54 0.07 -11.56 12.36
N PHE A 55 1.17 -12.31 12.25
CA PHE A 55 2.49 -11.86 12.70
C PHE A 55 3.47 -11.82 11.53
N LEU A 56 4.02 -10.64 11.25
CA LEU A 56 4.85 -10.38 10.08
C LEU A 56 6.33 -10.27 10.48
N PHE A 57 7.21 -11.00 9.79
CA PHE A 57 8.65 -10.94 10.00
C PHE A 57 9.41 -10.80 8.67
N GLY A 58 10.62 -10.24 8.74
CA GLY A 58 11.51 -10.07 7.59
C GLY A 58 12.39 -8.85 7.70
N LYS A 59 13.41 -8.74 6.83
CA LYS A 59 14.34 -7.60 6.80
C LYS A 59 13.62 -6.26 6.57
N ALA A 60 14.22 -5.15 7.00
CA ALA A 60 13.71 -3.81 6.69
C ALA A 60 13.70 -3.57 5.17
N GLY A 61 12.77 -2.76 4.67
CA GLY A 61 12.69 -2.38 3.25
C GLY A 61 12.11 -3.44 2.29
N VAL A 62 11.70 -4.62 2.77
CA VAL A 62 11.16 -5.69 1.89
C VAL A 62 9.67 -5.54 1.52
N GLY A 63 9.04 -4.42 1.90
CA GLY A 63 7.65 -4.12 1.55
C GLY A 63 6.58 -4.58 2.55
N LYS A 64 6.94 -5.07 3.75
CA LYS A 64 5.96 -5.50 4.77
C LYS A 64 4.91 -4.43 5.06
N THR A 65 5.34 -3.20 5.33
CA THR A 65 4.42 -2.07 5.61
C THR A 65 3.53 -1.76 4.41
N ALA A 66 4.11 -1.71 3.20
CA ALA A 66 3.36 -1.41 1.99
C ALA A 66 2.29 -2.46 1.71
N VAL A 67 2.61 -3.75 1.82
CA VAL A 67 1.66 -4.86 1.63
C VAL A 67 0.54 -4.80 2.67
N THR A 68 0.88 -4.63 3.95
CA THR A 68 -0.12 -4.52 5.03
C THR A 68 -1.10 -3.38 4.77
N ASN A 69 -0.60 -2.18 4.47
CA ASN A 69 -1.45 -1.02 4.22
C ASN A 69 -2.35 -1.24 3.01
N PHE A 70 -1.82 -1.82 1.94
CA PHE A 70 -2.59 -2.14 0.74
C PHE A 70 -3.73 -3.11 1.06
N VAL A 71 -3.45 -4.24 1.71
CA VAL A 71 -4.49 -5.24 2.00
C VAL A 71 -5.55 -4.71 2.98
N LEU A 72 -5.14 -3.98 4.02
CA LEU A 72 -6.07 -3.38 4.96
C LEU A 72 -6.96 -2.31 4.31
N SER A 73 -6.42 -1.52 3.37
CA SER A 73 -7.20 -0.55 2.60
C SER A 73 -8.26 -1.26 1.75
N GLU A 74 -7.89 -2.34 1.06
CA GLU A 74 -8.83 -3.13 0.27
C GLU A 74 -9.90 -3.82 1.12
N LEU A 75 -9.53 -4.31 2.32
CA LEU A 75 -10.48 -4.85 3.28
C LEU A 75 -11.52 -3.81 3.71
N GLN A 76 -11.08 -2.58 4.02
CA GLN A 76 -11.98 -1.47 4.37
C GLN A 76 -12.88 -1.08 3.21
N HIS A 77 -12.34 -1.01 1.98
CA HIS A 77 -13.13 -0.75 0.78
C HIS A 77 -14.22 -1.80 0.55
N GLU A 78 -13.90 -3.09 0.73
CA GLU A 78 -14.87 -4.18 0.60
C GLU A 78 -15.93 -4.13 1.71
N ALA A 79 -15.54 -3.85 2.96
CA ALA A 79 -16.48 -3.70 4.07
C ALA A 79 -17.50 -2.59 3.80
N LEU A 80 -17.03 -1.40 3.40
CA LEU A 80 -17.90 -0.26 3.07
C LEU A 80 -18.86 -0.59 1.92
N ARG A 81 -18.40 -1.30 0.88
CA ARG A 81 -19.25 -1.71 -0.23
C ARG A 81 -20.36 -2.68 0.16
N ARG A 82 -20.19 -3.48 1.22
CA ARG A 82 -21.20 -4.43 1.71
C ARG A 82 -22.23 -3.79 2.63
N ASP A 83 -21.86 -2.69 3.28
CA ASP A 83 -22.75 -1.92 4.16
C ASP A 83 -23.70 -0.98 3.39
N THR A 84 -23.55 -0.87 2.06
CA THR A 84 -24.40 -0.06 1.17
C THR A 84 -25.46 -0.91 0.48
#